data_AF-A0A9K3PL63-F1
#
_entry.id   AF-A0A9K3PL63-F1
#
_cell.length_a   1.000
_cell.length_b   1.000
_cell.length_c   1.000
_cell.angle_alpha   90.00
_cell.angle_beta   90.00
_cell.angle_gamma   90.00
#
_symmetry.space_group_name_H-M   'P 1'
#
loop_
_entity.id
_entity.type
_entity.pdbx_description
1 polymer ?
#
loop_
_entity_poly.entity_id
_entity_poly.type
_entity_poly.pdbx_seq_one_letter_code
_entity_poly.pdbx_strand_id
1 'polypeptide(L)'
;MSECATRRLSNADVNAASEEGPPASKRPKVVDESRRSTRSPQTAVVAAAALPPLASQSVFTFSLGKSPKKFQVLSCHNLKDLVYIAFRACDPADGETPNDHLWNIQVGPKTYEGGNFPCLGDLSLKPNMTLLLHYDYGRDLKFTFNVESIDDAQTLLDDETTALSISDFPRVQPMPPPPSVTISTDKIDLSKSFSNLDRFLTRNAEFNLFQVGRRRVHGFIKRTSSFGVMKMVFLPEKPVSLSHFLTCMDAGAAIKSSGDYVLHSISVLPSDNLVEKYGNYVKPGLYEYRIVRTSSSEVPKLEGIFPKISALAGFAKDERVPRGWITYEDGVLRVVQGQGSPPSSDRPKYSAFDGDGVHKPAADDKILFRIDKKMGSLQELFCSVEGLLETL
;
A
#
# COMPACT_ATOMS: atom_id res chain seq x y z
N MET A 1 51.40 17.14 -31.14
CA MET A 1 52.82 16.92 -30.81
C MET A 1 52.93 16.76 -29.30
N SER A 2 53.55 15.66 -28.87
CA SER A 2 53.91 15.20 -27.51
C SER A 2 52.77 15.01 -26.51
N GLU A 3 52.27 13.79 -26.26
CA GLU A 3 52.88 12.63 -25.55
C GLU A 3 53.29 12.91 -24.10
N CYS A 4 52.61 12.26 -23.16
CA CYS A 4 53.22 11.87 -21.89
C CYS A 4 52.65 10.54 -21.36
N ALA A 5 53.33 9.48 -21.79
CA ALA A 5 53.72 8.25 -21.11
C ALA A 5 52.86 7.65 -19.97
N THR A 6 52.28 6.51 -20.32
CA THR A 6 51.86 5.38 -19.50
C THR A 6 53.06 4.71 -18.79
N ARG A 7 52.93 4.37 -17.50
CA ARG A 7 53.82 3.40 -16.82
C ARG A 7 53.01 2.24 -16.26
N ARG A 8 53.21 1.07 -16.86
CA ARG A 8 52.87 -0.26 -16.33
C ARG A 8 53.97 -0.72 -15.37
N LEU A 9 53.60 -1.38 -14.28
CA LEU A 9 54.46 -2.33 -13.58
C LEU A 9 53.72 -3.67 -13.47
N SER A 10 54.31 -4.66 -14.12
CA SER A 10 54.06 -6.09 -13.98
C SER A 10 54.85 -6.64 -12.78
N ASN A 11 54.32 -7.66 -12.10
CA ASN A 11 55.04 -8.91 -11.83
C ASN A 11 54.10 -9.99 -11.29
N ALA A 12 54.05 -11.10 -12.03
CA ALA A 12 53.79 -12.47 -11.63
C ALA A 12 54.93 -12.96 -10.70
N ASP A 13 54.93 -14.09 -9.99
CA ASP A 13 54.05 -15.20 -9.61
C ASP A 13 54.88 -16.00 -8.57
N VAL A 14 54.28 -17.05 -7.99
CA VAL A 14 54.93 -18.34 -7.64
C VAL A 14 55.24 -18.65 -6.15
N ASN A 15 54.54 -19.73 -5.70
CA ASN A 15 54.85 -20.78 -4.71
C ASN A 15 54.61 -20.55 -3.20
N ALA A 16 54.33 -21.57 -2.37
CA ALA A 16 53.68 -22.89 -2.45
C ALA A 16 53.83 -23.54 -1.05
N ALA A 17 52.86 -24.39 -0.68
CA ALA A 17 52.99 -25.61 0.14
C ALA A 17 52.77 -25.62 1.68
N SER A 18 51.85 -26.54 2.06
CA SER A 18 51.88 -27.60 3.12
C SER A 18 51.71 -27.23 4.61
N GLU A 19 50.62 -27.72 5.24
CA GLU A 19 50.54 -28.82 6.27
C GLU A 19 50.45 -28.18 7.68
N GLU A 20 49.68 -28.61 8.69
CA GLU A 20 49.10 -29.88 9.14
C GLU A 20 47.75 -29.67 9.88
N GLY A 21 47.02 -30.77 10.08
CA GLY A 21 45.80 -30.87 10.88
C GLY A 21 46.03 -31.09 12.40
N PRO A 22 44.95 -31.45 13.16
CA PRO A 22 44.62 -30.90 14.49
C PRO A 22 44.98 -31.82 15.68
N PRO A 23 44.59 -31.43 16.92
CA PRO A 23 43.55 -32.28 17.54
C PRO A 23 42.48 -31.56 18.39
N ALA A 24 41.40 -32.32 18.58
CA ALA A 24 40.20 -32.04 19.33
C ALA A 24 40.41 -31.67 20.81
N SER A 25 39.52 -30.81 21.33
CA SER A 25 39.36 -30.57 22.77
C SER A 25 37.89 -30.72 23.20
N LYS A 26 37.74 -31.14 24.45
CA LYS A 26 36.64 -31.89 25.05
C LYS A 26 35.43 -31.02 25.38
N ARG A 27 34.24 -31.61 25.23
CA ARG A 27 32.98 -31.17 25.87
C ARG A 27 33.03 -31.36 27.40
N PRO A 28 32.37 -30.49 28.18
CA PRO A 28 31.70 -30.91 29.40
C PRO A 28 30.18 -31.02 29.20
N LYS A 29 29.62 -32.07 29.78
CA LYS A 29 28.19 -32.22 30.10
C LYS A 29 27.85 -31.26 31.23
N VAL A 30 26.75 -30.52 31.09
CA VAL A 30 26.01 -29.96 32.24
C VAL A 30 24.54 -30.39 32.11
N VAL A 31 24.03 -30.84 33.24
CA VAL A 31 22.74 -31.48 33.52
C VAL A 31 21.84 -30.44 34.19
N ASP A 32 20.52 -30.56 33.94
CA ASP A 32 19.38 -29.95 34.65
C ASP A 32 19.29 -28.41 34.66
N GLU A 33 18.12 -27.77 34.66
CA GLU A 33 16.91 -28.13 35.37
C GLU A 33 15.68 -27.44 34.77
N SER A 34 14.54 -28.09 34.94
CA SER A 34 13.20 -27.69 34.54
C SER A 34 12.72 -26.35 35.13
N ARG A 35 12.25 -25.42 34.30
CA ARG A 35 11.16 -24.49 34.68
C ARG A 35 10.18 -24.27 33.53
N ARG A 36 9.10 -25.06 33.54
CA ARG A 36 7.84 -24.73 32.86
C ARG A 36 7.28 -23.44 33.46
N SER A 37 7.16 -22.40 32.65
CA SER A 37 6.28 -21.26 32.92
C SER A 37 5.17 -21.30 31.86
N THR A 38 4.04 -21.89 32.23
CA THR A 38 2.79 -21.82 31.48
C THR A 38 2.19 -20.44 31.70
N ARG A 39 2.52 -19.47 30.84
CA ARG A 39 1.67 -18.30 30.63
C ARG A 39 0.93 -18.48 29.33
N SER A 40 -0.35 -18.81 29.45
CA SER A 40 -1.32 -18.77 28.37
C SER A 40 -1.30 -17.38 27.70
N PRO A 41 -1.20 -17.28 26.37
CA PRO A 41 -1.36 -16.00 25.69
C PRO A 41 -2.83 -15.59 25.81
N GLN A 42 -3.10 -14.52 26.57
CA GLN A 42 -4.36 -13.82 26.48
C GLN A 42 -4.47 -13.24 25.06
N THR A 43 -5.38 -13.81 24.29
CA THR A 43 -5.79 -13.29 23.00
C THR A 43 -6.45 -11.93 23.24
N ALA A 44 -5.70 -10.84 23.08
CA ALA A 44 -6.28 -9.52 22.97
C ALA A 44 -7.01 -9.44 21.64
N VAL A 45 -8.31 -9.75 21.66
CA VAL A 45 -9.24 -9.45 20.57
C VAL A 45 -9.35 -7.92 20.52
N VAL A 46 -8.56 -7.29 19.66
CA VAL A 46 -8.80 -5.90 19.26
C VAL A 46 -10.04 -5.94 18.39
N ALA A 47 -11.21 -5.76 19.01
CA ALA A 47 -12.45 -5.56 18.30
C ALA A 47 -12.25 -4.41 17.31
N ALA A 48 -12.47 -4.68 16.02
CA ALA A 48 -12.69 -3.63 15.06
C ALA A 48 -13.82 -2.76 15.64
N ALA A 49 -13.57 -1.46 15.84
CA ALA A 49 -14.58 -0.56 16.36
C ALA A 49 -15.76 -0.59 15.39
N ALA A 50 -16.83 -1.29 15.78
CA ALA A 50 -18.06 -1.32 15.01
C ALA A 50 -18.52 0.14 14.85
N LEU A 51 -18.87 0.53 13.62
CA LEU A 51 -19.49 1.83 13.38
C LEU A 51 -20.69 1.95 14.33
N PRO A 52 -20.83 3.09 15.04
CA PRO A 52 -21.95 3.26 15.95
C PRO A 52 -23.25 3.08 15.17
N PRO A 53 -24.26 2.40 15.76
CA PRO A 53 -25.54 2.17 15.11
C PRO A 53 -26.11 3.49 14.58
N LEU A 54 -26.72 3.46 13.40
CA LEU A 54 -27.19 4.66 12.68
C LEU A 54 -28.09 5.55 13.55
N ALA A 55 -28.86 4.95 14.46
CA ALA A 55 -29.74 5.63 15.41
C ALA A 55 -29.02 6.57 16.40
N SER A 56 -27.70 6.47 16.55
CA SER A 56 -26.91 7.34 17.43
C SER A 56 -26.05 8.36 16.67
N GLN A 57 -26.31 8.58 15.38
CA GLN A 57 -25.54 9.51 14.56
C GLN A 57 -26.35 10.77 14.27
N SER A 58 -25.66 11.91 14.20
CA SER A 58 -26.24 13.16 13.71
C SER A 58 -25.84 13.35 12.25
N VAL A 59 -26.75 13.91 11.45
CA VAL A 59 -26.56 14.30 10.06
C VAL A 59 -26.32 15.79 10.02
N PHE A 60 -25.17 16.19 9.50
CA PHE A 60 -24.79 17.58 9.31
C PHE A 60 -25.08 17.97 7.86
N THR A 61 -25.90 18.97 7.63
CA THR A 61 -26.09 19.56 6.29
C THR A 61 -25.16 20.75 6.14
N PHE A 62 -24.38 20.77 5.07
CA PHE A 62 -23.48 21.85 4.71
C PHE A 62 -23.84 22.43 3.35
N SER A 63 -23.67 23.75 3.21
CA SER A 63 -23.51 24.40 1.91
C SER A 63 -22.08 24.87 1.72
N LEU A 64 -21.66 24.97 0.46
CA LEU A 64 -20.32 25.40 0.08
C LEU A 64 -20.42 26.78 -0.59
N GLY A 65 -19.75 27.80 -0.06
CA GLY A 65 -20.06 29.20 -0.37
C GLY A 65 -20.02 29.59 -1.86
N LYS A 66 -19.29 28.87 -2.72
CA LYS A 66 -19.24 29.11 -4.18
C LYS A 66 -20.12 28.17 -5.00
N SER A 67 -20.79 27.22 -4.36
CA SER A 67 -21.59 26.18 -5.01
C SER A 67 -23.04 26.24 -4.55
N PRO A 68 -24.03 26.13 -5.45
CA PRO A 68 -25.44 25.98 -5.03
C PRO A 68 -25.70 24.59 -4.40
N LYS A 69 -24.72 23.68 -4.43
CA LYS A 69 -24.84 22.34 -3.91
C LYS A 69 -24.80 22.34 -2.38
N LYS A 70 -25.74 21.60 -1.81
CA LYS A 70 -25.73 21.18 -0.40
C LYS A 70 -25.31 19.73 -0.33
N PHE A 71 -24.67 19.35 0.76
CA PHE A 71 -24.33 17.97 1.04
C PHE A 71 -24.57 17.71 2.52
N GLN A 72 -24.95 16.48 2.82
CA GLN A 72 -25.06 16.06 4.21
C GLN A 72 -24.00 15.00 4.51
N VAL A 73 -23.53 14.97 5.74
CA VAL A 73 -22.52 14.02 6.21
C VAL A 73 -22.85 13.59 7.62
N LEU A 74 -22.55 12.34 7.92
CA LEU A 74 -22.74 11.76 9.25
C LEU A 74 -21.69 12.27 10.26
N SER A 75 -22.06 12.26 11.54
CA SER A 75 -21.21 12.64 12.67
C SER A 75 -19.92 11.82 12.79
N CYS A 76 -19.89 10.60 12.26
CA CYS A 76 -18.71 9.75 12.24
C CYS A 76 -17.69 10.11 11.15
N HIS A 77 -18.09 10.87 10.13
CA HIS A 77 -17.13 11.39 9.15
C HIS A 77 -16.18 12.36 9.83
N ASN A 78 -14.99 12.51 9.28
CA ASN A 78 -13.97 13.42 9.80
C ASN A 78 -13.77 14.62 8.87
N LEU A 79 -12.94 15.57 9.31
CA LEU A 79 -12.63 16.77 8.53
C LEU A 79 -12.01 16.47 7.15
N LYS A 80 -11.28 15.36 6.98
CA LYS A 80 -10.71 14.98 5.68
C LYS A 80 -11.81 14.59 4.70
N ASP A 81 -12.90 13.96 5.14
CA ASP A 81 -14.04 13.63 4.29
C ASP A 81 -14.69 14.91 3.71
N LEU A 82 -14.79 15.99 4.50
CA LEU A 82 -15.26 17.29 4.01
C LEU A 82 -14.35 17.85 2.90
N VAL A 83 -13.03 17.69 3.02
CA VAL A 83 -12.09 18.12 1.96
C VAL A 83 -12.34 17.37 0.66
N TYR A 84 -12.53 16.05 0.71
CA TYR A 84 -12.90 15.26 -0.48
C TYR A 84 -14.20 15.74 -1.11
N ILE A 85 -15.20 16.10 -0.30
CA ILE A 85 -16.47 16.63 -0.80
C ILE A 85 -16.27 17.99 -1.48
N ALA A 86 -15.53 18.91 -0.87
CA ALA A 86 -15.21 20.19 -1.52
C ALA A 86 -14.48 20.00 -2.85
N PHE A 87 -13.53 19.05 -2.91
CA PHE A 87 -12.84 18.69 -4.13
C PHE A 87 -13.80 18.21 -5.22
N ARG A 88 -14.65 17.24 -4.91
CA ARG A 88 -15.65 16.73 -5.86
C ARG A 88 -16.68 17.78 -6.27
N ALA A 89 -17.00 18.73 -5.39
CA ALA A 89 -18.02 19.73 -5.65
C ALA A 89 -17.50 20.92 -6.47
N CYS A 90 -16.22 21.29 -6.30
CA CYS A 90 -15.61 22.48 -6.89
C CYS A 90 -14.67 22.20 -8.06
N ASP A 91 -14.33 20.93 -8.33
CA ASP A 91 -13.42 20.50 -9.40
C ASP A 91 -12.11 21.32 -9.46
N PRO A 92 -11.31 21.33 -8.37
CA PRO A 92 -10.07 22.09 -8.31
C PRO A 92 -9.01 21.46 -9.23
N ALA A 93 -8.96 21.92 -10.48
CA ALA A 93 -8.00 21.54 -11.52
C ALA A 93 -7.98 20.03 -11.91
N ASP A 94 -7.93 19.76 -13.21
CA ASP A 94 -8.03 18.40 -13.77
C ASP A 94 -7.01 17.43 -13.15
N GLY A 95 -7.52 16.50 -12.33
CA GLY A 95 -6.78 15.34 -11.82
C GLY A 95 -6.11 15.49 -10.44
N GLU A 96 -6.29 16.62 -9.75
CA GLU A 96 -5.77 16.77 -8.38
C GLU A 96 -6.68 16.08 -7.34
N THR A 97 -6.05 15.56 -6.29
CA THR A 97 -6.69 14.94 -5.14
C THR A 97 -6.40 15.74 -3.87
N PRO A 98 -7.23 15.63 -2.82
CA PRO A 98 -6.97 16.27 -1.52
C PRO A 98 -5.62 15.95 -0.85
N ASN A 99 -4.85 14.98 -1.36
CA ASN A 99 -3.57 14.59 -0.80
C ASN A 99 -2.37 15.22 -1.55
N ASP A 100 -2.60 15.90 -2.67
CA ASP A 100 -1.51 16.44 -3.49
C ASP A 100 -0.94 17.74 -2.92
N HIS A 101 -1.73 18.48 -2.13
CA HIS A 101 -1.29 19.72 -1.48
C HIS A 101 -1.60 19.73 0.02
N LEU A 102 -0.88 20.59 0.75
CA LEU A 102 -1.18 20.85 2.16
C LEU A 102 -2.47 21.65 2.27
N TRP A 103 -3.20 21.39 3.36
CA TRP A 103 -4.42 22.11 3.68
C TRP A 103 -4.63 22.19 5.18
N ASN A 104 -5.43 23.18 5.58
CA ASN A 104 -5.95 23.30 6.94
C ASN A 104 -7.45 23.62 6.89
N ILE A 105 -8.16 23.29 7.97
CA ILE A 105 -9.54 23.74 8.15
C ILE A 105 -9.70 24.44 9.49
N GLN A 106 -10.21 25.65 9.42
CA GLN A 106 -10.51 26.46 10.58
C GLN A 106 -11.96 26.23 11.00
N VAL A 107 -12.15 25.85 12.27
CA VAL A 107 -13.46 25.65 12.91
C VAL A 107 -13.53 26.59 14.11
N GLY A 108 -14.12 27.77 13.91
CA GLY A 108 -14.09 28.84 14.90
C GLY A 108 -12.65 29.30 15.21
N PRO A 109 -12.20 29.29 16.49
CA PRO A 109 -10.85 29.69 16.85
C PRO A 109 -9.79 28.59 16.66
N LYS A 110 -10.20 27.36 16.35
CA LYS A 110 -9.30 26.21 16.21
C LYS A 110 -8.96 25.97 14.74
N THR A 111 -7.70 25.65 14.47
CA THR A 111 -7.22 25.24 13.15
C THR A 111 -6.76 23.79 13.22
N TYR A 112 -7.20 22.98 12.26
CA TYR A 112 -6.81 21.57 12.13
C TYR A 112 -5.98 21.41 10.86
N GLU A 113 -4.79 20.83 11.00
CA GLU A 113 -3.82 20.62 9.93
C GLU A 113 -3.62 19.12 9.67
N GLY A 114 -3.16 18.77 8.46
CA GLY A 114 -3.04 17.40 7.97
C GLY A 114 -2.38 16.43 8.97
N GLY A 115 -3.11 15.38 9.36
CA GLY A 115 -2.60 14.26 10.17
C GLY A 115 -3.47 13.89 11.38
N ASN A 116 -4.34 14.80 11.85
CA ASN A 116 -5.30 14.54 12.93
C ASN A 116 -6.68 15.08 12.54
N PHE A 117 -7.60 14.19 12.20
CA PHE A 117 -8.93 14.55 11.69
C PHE A 117 -10.00 14.11 12.69
N PRO A 118 -10.42 14.98 13.62
CA PRO A 118 -11.54 14.66 14.50
C PRO A 118 -12.79 14.36 13.67
N CYS A 119 -13.62 13.46 14.21
CA CYS A 119 -14.95 13.24 13.67
C CYS A 119 -15.79 14.52 13.84
N LEU A 120 -16.76 14.75 12.95
CA LEU A 120 -17.62 15.92 12.99
C LEU A 120 -18.45 15.97 14.28
N GLY A 121 -18.83 14.80 14.82
CA GLY A 121 -19.51 14.71 16.11
C GLY A 121 -18.65 15.14 17.31
N ASP A 122 -17.33 15.08 17.20
CA ASP A 122 -16.41 15.54 18.24
C ASP A 122 -16.19 17.06 18.18
N LEU A 123 -16.54 17.66 17.04
CA LEU A 123 -16.50 19.09 16.84
C LEU A 123 -17.81 19.66 17.37
N SER A 124 -17.74 20.63 18.29
CA SER A 124 -18.92 21.34 18.82
C SER A 124 -19.53 22.30 17.79
N LEU A 125 -19.86 21.78 16.60
CA LEU A 125 -20.47 22.50 15.49
C LEU A 125 -21.91 22.88 15.84
N LYS A 126 -22.38 23.98 15.27
CA LYS A 126 -23.74 24.50 15.42
C LYS A 126 -24.26 24.97 14.07
N PRO A 127 -25.58 24.97 13.84
CA PRO A 127 -26.16 25.62 12.68
C PRO A 127 -25.68 27.08 12.55
N ASN A 128 -25.52 27.53 11.32
CA ASN A 128 -24.94 28.81 10.91
C ASN A 128 -23.45 29.01 11.27
N MET A 129 -22.73 27.96 11.71
CA MET A 129 -21.28 28.03 11.80
C MET A 129 -20.64 27.93 10.43
N THR A 130 -19.52 28.63 10.27
CA THR A 130 -18.69 28.57 9.07
C THR A 130 -17.37 27.88 9.36
N LEU A 131 -16.98 26.95 8.50
CA LEU A 131 -15.65 26.35 8.48
C LEU A 131 -14.91 26.85 7.24
N LEU A 132 -13.66 27.27 7.41
CA LEU A 132 -12.82 27.77 6.32
C LEU A 132 -11.74 26.75 6.01
N LEU A 133 -11.83 26.12 4.84
CA LEU A 133 -10.80 25.25 4.30
C LEU A 133 -9.83 26.10 3.47
N HIS A 134 -8.57 26.09 3.87
CA HIS A 134 -7.47 26.63 3.07
C HIS A 134 -6.72 25.45 2.45
N TYR A 135 -6.75 25.35 1.13
CA TYR A 135 -6.11 24.29 0.36
C TYR A 135 -5.05 24.88 -0.57
N ASP A 136 -3.92 24.19 -0.70
CA ASP A 136 -2.79 24.61 -1.52
C ASP A 136 -2.35 26.05 -1.23
N TYR A 137 -1.46 26.19 -0.25
CA TYR A 137 -0.89 27.48 0.13
C TYR A 137 -0.14 28.19 -1.00
N GLY A 138 0.23 27.49 -2.08
CA GLY A 138 0.83 28.10 -3.26
C GLY A 138 -0.20 28.84 -4.12
N ARG A 139 -1.41 28.28 -4.26
CA ARG A 139 -2.53 28.89 -5.01
C ARG A 139 -3.52 29.67 -4.13
N ASP A 140 -3.41 29.58 -2.81
CA ASP A 140 -4.28 30.25 -1.82
C ASP A 140 -5.78 29.92 -2.03
N LEU A 141 -6.08 28.64 -2.34
CA LEU A 141 -7.46 28.22 -2.59
C LEU A 141 -8.26 28.15 -1.29
N LYS A 142 -9.35 28.91 -1.23
CA LYS A 142 -10.22 29.01 -0.04
C LYS A 142 -11.63 28.53 -0.34
N PHE A 143 -12.10 27.61 0.50
CA PHE A 143 -13.46 27.07 0.46
C PHE A 143 -14.15 27.32 1.79
N THR A 144 -15.42 27.72 1.72
CA THR A 144 -16.21 28.07 2.91
C THR A 144 -17.35 27.08 3.03
N PHE A 145 -17.35 26.29 4.10
CA PHE A 145 -18.47 25.41 4.45
C PHE A 145 -19.37 26.12 5.45
N ASN A 146 -20.66 26.19 5.19
CA ASN A 146 -21.64 26.70 6.13
C ASN A 146 -22.47 25.53 6.64
N VAL A 147 -22.49 25.33 7.96
CA VAL A 147 -23.37 24.34 8.60
C VAL A 147 -24.79 24.89 8.55
N GLU A 148 -25.67 24.27 7.79
CA GLU A 148 -27.06 24.71 7.66
C GLU A 148 -27.97 24.08 8.72
N SER A 149 -27.86 22.77 8.90
CA SER A 149 -28.63 22.02 9.89
C SER A 149 -27.78 20.92 10.50
N ILE A 150 -28.16 20.51 11.71
CA ILE A 150 -27.64 19.34 12.39
C ILE A 150 -28.87 18.61 12.92
N ASP A 151 -29.17 17.48 12.31
CA ASP A 151 -30.39 16.73 12.56
C ASP A 151 -30.02 15.35 13.10
N ASP A 152 -30.83 14.77 13.98
CA ASP A 152 -30.62 13.39 14.40
C ASP A 152 -31.01 12.45 13.26
N ALA A 153 -30.16 11.46 12.95
CA ALA A 153 -30.38 10.55 11.83
C ALA A 153 -31.69 9.76 11.96
N GLN A 154 -32.14 9.49 13.19
CA GLN A 154 -33.41 8.84 13.46
C GLN A 154 -34.59 9.73 13.07
N THR A 155 -34.55 11.01 13.40
CA THR A 155 -35.61 11.98 13.08
C THR A 155 -35.79 12.14 11.57
N LEU A 156 -34.71 12.06 10.79
CA LEU A 156 -34.76 12.10 9.33
C LEU A 156 -35.29 10.82 8.67
N LEU A 157 -35.23 9.68 9.37
CA LEU A 157 -35.81 8.42 8.90
C LEU A 157 -37.33 8.38 9.10
N ASP A 158 -37.83 9.10 10.10
CA ASP A 158 -39.24 9.13 10.45
C ASP A 158 -40.04 10.20 9.67
N ASP A 159 -39.34 11.18 9.06
CA ASP A 159 -39.94 12.25 8.26
C ASP A 159 -39.79 11.99 6.74
N GLU A 160 -40.76 11.28 6.16
CA GLU A 160 -40.79 10.92 4.72
C GLU A 160 -40.84 12.15 3.77
N THR A 161 -41.13 13.35 4.28
CA THR A 161 -41.39 14.54 3.45
C THR A 161 -40.22 15.52 3.33
N THR A 162 -39.23 15.45 4.22
CA THR A 162 -38.17 16.49 4.31
C THR A 162 -36.75 15.94 4.10
N ALA A 163 -36.59 14.62 4.09
CA ALA A 163 -35.34 13.99 3.72
C ALA A 163 -35.17 14.09 2.19
N LEU A 164 -34.16 14.84 1.73
CA LEU A 164 -33.40 14.40 0.56
C LEU A 164 -33.17 12.91 0.79
N SER A 165 -33.80 12.04 -0.01
CA SER A 165 -34.02 10.69 0.44
C SER A 165 -32.66 10.12 0.83
N ILE A 166 -32.55 9.51 2.00
CA ILE A 166 -31.25 8.97 2.46
C ILE A 166 -30.76 7.90 1.45
N SER A 167 -31.62 7.47 0.51
CA SER A 167 -31.34 6.70 -0.71
C SER A 167 -30.72 7.47 -1.89
N ASP A 168 -30.88 8.79 -2.01
CA ASP A 168 -30.28 9.66 -3.05
C ASP A 168 -28.82 10.04 -2.73
N PHE A 169 -28.34 9.66 -1.55
CA PHE A 169 -26.91 9.62 -1.30
C PHE A 169 -26.25 8.65 -2.29
N PRO A 170 -25.14 9.02 -2.95
CA PRO A 170 -24.18 8.01 -3.35
C PRO A 170 -23.60 7.42 -2.05
N ARG A 171 -24.35 6.50 -1.45
CA ARG A 171 -23.78 5.57 -0.49
C ARG A 171 -22.72 4.85 -1.29
N VAL A 172 -21.46 5.01 -0.91
CA VAL A 172 -20.60 3.83 -0.98
C VAL A 172 -21.33 2.85 -0.07
N GLN A 173 -22.18 1.98 -0.65
CA GLN A 173 -22.79 0.91 0.13
C GLN A 173 -21.62 0.29 0.89
N PRO A 174 -21.69 0.15 2.23
CA PRO A 174 -20.67 -0.60 2.93
C PRO A 174 -20.59 -1.92 2.18
N MET A 175 -19.44 -2.15 1.53
CA MET A 175 -19.34 -3.33 0.66
C MET A 175 -19.73 -4.50 1.54
N PRO A 176 -20.57 -5.42 1.02
CA PRO A 176 -20.94 -6.60 1.77
C PRO A 176 -19.66 -7.18 2.36
N PRO A 177 -19.67 -7.55 3.67
CA PRO A 177 -18.48 -8.05 4.32
C PRO A 177 -17.89 -9.13 3.41
N PRO A 178 -16.58 -9.06 3.12
CA PRO A 178 -15.98 -9.98 2.17
C PRO A 178 -16.35 -11.41 2.57
N PRO A 179 -16.74 -12.26 1.62
CA PRO A 179 -17.11 -13.63 1.93
C PRO A 179 -15.99 -14.25 2.76
N SER A 180 -16.37 -14.92 3.84
CA SER A 180 -15.42 -15.64 4.70
C SER A 180 -14.95 -16.89 3.95
N VAL A 181 -14.06 -16.70 2.98
CA VAL A 181 -13.51 -17.81 2.21
C VAL A 181 -12.37 -18.42 3.00
N THR A 182 -12.61 -19.60 3.56
CA THR A 182 -11.56 -20.41 4.17
C THR A 182 -10.93 -21.25 3.07
N ILE A 183 -9.92 -20.72 2.40
CA ILE A 183 -9.11 -21.50 1.46
C ILE A 183 -8.25 -22.45 2.29
N SER A 184 -8.26 -23.74 1.98
CA SER A 184 -7.37 -24.71 2.64
C SER A 184 -5.93 -24.39 2.23
N THR A 185 -5.20 -23.73 3.14
CA THR A 185 -3.80 -23.34 2.95
C THR A 185 -2.86 -24.33 3.63
N ASP A 186 -3.35 -25.53 3.99
CA ASP A 186 -2.57 -26.57 4.68
C ASP A 186 -1.29 -26.96 3.91
N LYS A 187 -1.22 -26.60 2.62
CA LYS A 187 -0.10 -26.88 1.71
C LYS A 187 1.00 -25.81 1.74
N ILE A 188 0.75 -24.59 2.24
CA ILE A 188 1.74 -23.52 2.25
C ILE A 188 1.48 -22.45 3.31
N ASP A 189 2.53 -22.01 3.97
CA ASP A 189 2.54 -20.82 4.84
C ASP A 189 3.33 -19.71 4.12
N LEU A 190 2.60 -18.76 3.51
CA LEU A 190 3.21 -17.64 2.80
C LEU A 190 4.03 -16.73 3.72
N SER A 191 3.63 -16.57 4.98
CA SER A 191 4.35 -15.74 5.95
C SER A 191 5.70 -16.36 6.31
N LYS A 192 5.78 -17.69 6.34
CA LYS A 192 7.06 -18.41 6.52
C LYS A 192 7.90 -18.40 5.25
N SER A 193 7.31 -18.68 4.09
CA SER A 193 8.03 -18.75 2.81
C SER A 193 8.54 -17.38 2.33
N PHE A 194 7.83 -16.29 2.65
CA PHE A 194 8.14 -14.92 2.22
C PHE A 194 8.16 -13.96 3.42
N SER A 195 8.96 -14.31 4.43
CA SER A 195 8.97 -13.62 5.72
C SER A 195 9.44 -12.16 5.67
N ASN A 196 10.27 -11.77 4.70
CA ASN A 196 10.71 -10.39 4.58
C ASN A 196 9.59 -9.53 4.01
N LEU A 197 8.87 -10.06 3.03
CA LEU A 197 7.69 -9.43 2.43
C LEU A 197 6.54 -9.32 3.44
N ASP A 198 6.27 -10.40 4.19
CA ASP A 198 5.24 -10.42 5.25
C ASP A 198 5.53 -9.40 6.36
N ARG A 199 6.79 -9.32 6.82
CA ARG A 199 7.23 -8.28 7.77
C ARG A 199 7.09 -6.87 7.20
N PHE A 200 7.23 -6.72 5.88
CA PHE A 200 7.02 -5.44 5.23
C PHE A 200 5.53 -5.05 5.32
N LEU A 201 4.62 -6.00 5.03
CA LEU A 201 3.16 -5.80 5.01
C LEU A 201 2.59 -5.29 6.32
N THR A 202 3.11 -5.79 7.43
CA THR A 202 2.63 -5.44 8.77
C THR A 202 3.02 -4.02 9.24
N ARG A 203 3.75 -3.22 8.44
CA ARG A 203 4.38 -1.96 8.88
C ARG A 203 4.12 -0.76 7.96
N ASN A 204 2.85 -0.31 7.85
CA ASN A 204 2.42 0.89 7.12
C ASN A 204 3.13 1.06 5.78
N ALA A 205 2.92 0.08 4.91
CA ALA A 205 3.54 0.03 3.61
C ALA A 205 2.46 -0.07 2.54
N GLU A 206 2.77 0.53 1.40
CA GLU A 206 1.98 0.46 0.18
C GLU A 206 2.52 -0.72 -0.64
N PHE A 207 1.64 -1.64 -1.00
CA PHE A 207 1.96 -2.80 -1.81
C PHE A 207 1.14 -2.76 -3.06
N ASN A 208 1.83 -2.87 -4.19
CA ASN A 208 1.21 -3.09 -5.47
C ASN A 208 1.77 -4.40 -6.02
N LEU A 209 0.97 -5.46 -5.89
CA LEU A 209 1.30 -6.75 -6.43
C LEU A 209 0.76 -6.80 -7.86
N PHE A 210 1.65 -7.04 -8.81
CA PHE A 210 1.39 -7.20 -10.25
C PHE A 210 1.19 -5.88 -11.02
N GLN A 211 1.34 -5.99 -12.33
CA GLN A 211 0.82 -5.04 -13.31
C GLN A 211 0.54 -5.82 -14.56
N VAL A 212 -0.70 -5.78 -15.05
CA VAL A 212 -1.06 -6.55 -16.23
C VAL A 212 -1.37 -5.65 -17.41
N GLY A 213 -0.48 -5.71 -18.39
CA GLY A 213 -0.56 -4.94 -19.62
C GLY A 213 0.74 -5.02 -20.41
N ARG A 214 0.82 -4.26 -21.52
CA ARG A 214 2.04 -4.16 -22.36
C ARG A 214 3.08 -3.17 -21.79
N ARG A 215 2.79 -2.52 -20.66
CA ARG A 215 3.66 -1.51 -20.06
C ARG A 215 4.71 -2.17 -19.18
N ARG A 216 5.91 -1.60 -19.15
CA ARG A 216 6.97 -1.97 -18.19
C ARG A 216 6.58 -1.47 -16.81
N VAL A 217 7.12 -2.14 -15.79
CA VAL A 217 6.82 -2.08 -14.34
C VAL A 217 5.84 -3.21 -13.96
N HIS A 218 6.15 -4.04 -12.96
CA HIS A 218 5.29 -5.18 -12.61
C HIS A 218 5.45 -5.64 -11.16
N GLY A 219 5.56 -4.71 -10.22
CA GLY A 219 5.53 -5.03 -8.80
C GLY A 219 6.25 -3.96 -8.04
N PHE A 220 5.62 -3.43 -7.01
CA PHE A 220 6.13 -2.27 -6.30
C PHE A 220 5.75 -2.33 -4.83
N ILE A 221 6.69 -1.96 -3.99
CA ILE A 221 6.46 -1.85 -2.55
C ILE A 221 7.15 -0.58 -2.07
N LYS A 222 6.41 0.22 -1.30
CA LYS A 222 6.91 1.42 -0.66
C LYS A 222 6.64 1.36 0.82
N ARG A 223 7.64 1.73 1.61
CA ARG A 223 7.49 1.90 3.05
C ARG A 223 8.08 3.21 3.49
N THR A 224 7.30 3.94 4.27
CA THR A 224 7.77 5.10 5.00
C THR A 224 8.13 4.65 6.41
N SER A 225 9.43 4.70 6.74
CA SER A 225 9.92 4.46 8.09
C SER A 225 9.48 5.59 9.03
N SER A 226 9.24 5.27 10.30
CA SER A 226 9.06 6.26 11.37
C SER A 226 10.27 7.19 11.53
N PHE A 227 11.44 6.78 11.04
CA PHE A 227 12.66 7.60 11.01
C PHE A 227 12.83 8.39 9.70
N GLY A 228 11.77 8.53 8.89
CA GLY A 228 11.78 9.31 7.65
C GLY A 228 12.37 8.60 6.43
N VAL A 229 13.02 7.45 6.59
CA VAL A 229 13.58 6.69 5.46
C VAL A 229 12.47 6.06 4.62
N MET A 230 12.35 6.47 3.36
CA MET A 230 11.48 5.86 2.36
C MET A 230 12.25 4.75 1.64
N LYS A 231 11.78 3.51 1.79
CA LYS A 231 12.32 2.36 1.06
C LYS A 231 11.34 1.95 -0.03
N MET A 232 11.83 1.85 -1.27
CA MET A 232 11.07 1.44 -2.44
C MET A 232 11.72 0.24 -3.11
N VAL A 233 10.93 -0.80 -3.35
CA VAL A 233 11.32 -2.02 -4.05
C VAL A 233 10.49 -2.11 -5.31
N PHE A 234 11.14 -2.36 -6.44
CA PHE A 234 10.52 -2.35 -7.74
C PHE A 234 10.99 -3.53 -8.58
N LEU A 235 10.04 -4.20 -9.24
CA LEU A 235 10.27 -5.26 -10.21
C LEU A 235 9.96 -4.70 -11.62
N PRO A 236 10.94 -4.55 -12.54
CA PRO A 236 10.77 -3.93 -13.86
C PRO A 236 10.43 -4.87 -15.03
N GLU A 237 10.93 -6.11 -15.05
CA GLU A 237 10.63 -7.15 -16.03
C GLU A 237 9.77 -8.33 -15.54
N LYS A 238 8.69 -8.70 -16.24
CA LYS A 238 7.75 -9.77 -15.83
C LYS A 238 8.45 -11.08 -15.37
N PRO A 239 8.13 -11.64 -14.17
CA PRO A 239 8.65 -12.93 -13.74
C PRO A 239 7.95 -14.07 -14.48
N VAL A 240 8.52 -15.27 -14.42
CA VAL A 240 7.96 -16.45 -15.10
C VAL A 240 6.72 -17.04 -14.42
N SER A 241 6.53 -16.80 -13.13
CA SER A 241 5.48 -17.43 -12.31
C SER A 241 5.09 -16.55 -11.12
N LEU A 242 3.97 -16.85 -10.46
CA LEU A 242 3.53 -16.17 -9.24
C LEU A 242 4.51 -16.43 -8.09
N SER A 243 5.03 -17.65 -8.00
CA SER A 243 6.06 -18.02 -7.03
C SER A 243 7.35 -17.23 -7.24
N HIS A 244 7.78 -17.08 -8.49
CA HIS A 244 8.97 -16.30 -8.83
C HIS A 244 8.76 -14.82 -8.51
N PHE A 245 7.57 -14.28 -8.81
CA PHE A 245 7.20 -12.92 -8.43
C PHE A 245 7.42 -12.68 -6.93
N LEU A 246 6.82 -13.50 -6.07
CA LEU A 246 6.93 -13.29 -4.62
C LEU A 246 8.36 -13.49 -4.11
N THR A 247 9.09 -14.43 -4.70
CA THR A 247 10.52 -14.64 -4.39
C THR A 247 11.33 -13.38 -4.69
N CYS A 248 11.09 -12.76 -5.85
CA CYS A 248 11.76 -11.51 -6.21
C CYS A 248 11.41 -10.37 -5.26
N MET A 249 10.12 -10.19 -4.96
CA MET A 249 9.68 -9.12 -4.05
C MET A 249 10.22 -9.32 -2.63
N ASP A 250 10.24 -10.56 -2.11
CA ASP A 250 10.81 -10.90 -0.81
C ASP A 250 12.31 -10.60 -0.75
N ALA A 251 13.07 -10.97 -1.80
CA ALA A 251 14.49 -10.69 -1.89
C ALA A 251 14.79 -9.18 -1.88
N GLY A 252 13.98 -8.35 -2.54
CA GLY A 252 14.09 -6.90 -2.46
C GLY A 252 13.71 -6.35 -1.09
N ALA A 253 12.66 -6.91 -0.47
CA ALA A 253 12.24 -6.54 0.88
C ALA A 253 13.34 -6.86 1.94
N ALA A 254 14.14 -7.90 1.73
CA ALA A 254 15.22 -8.33 2.62
C ALA A 254 16.43 -7.37 2.68
N ILE A 255 16.65 -6.56 1.64
CA ILE A 255 17.81 -5.65 1.58
C ILE A 255 17.69 -4.59 2.66
N LYS A 256 18.73 -4.39 3.47
CA LYS A 256 18.73 -3.36 4.52
C LYS A 256 19.24 -2.04 3.94
N SER A 257 18.63 -0.92 4.31
CA SER A 257 19.16 0.41 3.99
C SER A 257 20.48 0.63 4.76
N SER A 258 21.47 1.25 4.14
CA SER A 258 22.75 1.57 4.81
C SER A 258 22.58 2.63 5.92
N GLY A 259 21.45 3.36 5.94
CA GLY A 259 21.12 4.36 6.96
C GLY A 259 21.57 5.78 6.62
N ASP A 260 22.42 5.94 5.60
CA ASP A 260 23.00 7.24 5.20
C ASP A 260 22.04 8.10 4.36
N TYR A 261 20.99 7.50 3.83
CA TYR A 261 20.04 8.15 2.93
C TYR A 261 18.61 8.05 3.47
N VAL A 262 17.87 9.15 3.30
CA VAL A 262 16.42 9.22 3.55
C VAL A 262 15.63 8.44 2.49
N LEU A 263 16.26 8.10 1.37
CA LEU A 263 15.67 7.34 0.28
C LEU A 263 16.50 6.09 0.00
N HIS A 264 15.85 4.94 -0.18
CA HIS A 264 16.50 3.70 -0.59
C HIS A 264 15.69 2.99 -1.67
N SER A 265 16.27 2.89 -2.85
CA SER A 265 15.62 2.42 -4.07
C SER A 265 16.25 1.12 -4.53
N ILE A 266 15.44 0.07 -4.68
CA ILE A 266 15.90 -1.27 -5.05
C ILE A 266 15.15 -1.75 -6.27
N SER A 267 15.88 -1.97 -7.36
CA SER A 267 15.38 -2.60 -8.58
C SER A 267 15.69 -4.10 -8.56
N VAL A 268 14.69 -4.95 -8.40
CA VAL A 268 14.87 -6.41 -8.44
C VAL A 268 14.77 -6.87 -9.90
N LEU A 269 15.72 -7.63 -10.40
CA LEU A 269 15.76 -8.13 -11.77
C LEU A 269 15.54 -9.65 -11.75
N PRO A 270 14.47 -10.18 -12.36
CA PRO A 270 14.23 -11.62 -12.42
C PRO A 270 15.12 -12.33 -13.44
N SER A 271 15.86 -11.58 -14.26
CA SER A 271 16.82 -12.12 -15.22
C SER A 271 18.01 -11.18 -15.42
N ASP A 272 19.09 -11.71 -16.01
CA ASP A 272 20.36 -11.00 -16.14
C ASP A 272 20.38 -9.98 -17.30
N ASN A 273 19.34 -9.97 -18.15
CA ASN A 273 19.29 -9.19 -19.40
C ASN A 273 19.26 -7.66 -19.20
N LEU A 274 19.00 -7.19 -17.98
CA LEU A 274 18.92 -5.78 -17.61
C LEU A 274 20.07 -5.33 -16.70
N VAL A 275 21.02 -6.21 -16.39
CA VAL A 275 22.10 -5.93 -15.43
C VAL A 275 22.98 -4.77 -15.87
N GLU A 276 23.42 -4.75 -17.12
CA GLU A 276 24.23 -3.64 -17.65
C GLU A 276 23.46 -2.31 -17.57
N LYS A 277 22.17 -2.35 -17.90
CA LYS A 277 21.30 -1.18 -17.93
C LYS A 277 21.10 -0.57 -16.54
N TYR A 278 20.82 -1.39 -15.52
CA TYR A 278 20.59 -0.93 -14.15
C TYR A 278 21.91 -0.72 -13.39
N GLY A 279 22.94 -1.50 -13.72
CA GLY A 279 24.26 -1.42 -13.12
C GLY A 279 24.93 -0.06 -13.29
N ASN A 280 24.73 0.58 -14.46
CA ASN A 280 25.24 1.91 -14.75
C ASN A 280 24.68 3.02 -13.85
N TYR A 281 23.60 2.76 -13.09
CA TYR A 281 22.91 3.73 -12.23
C TYR A 281 23.00 3.38 -10.75
N VAL A 282 23.82 2.39 -10.38
CA VAL A 282 23.99 2.00 -8.98
C VAL A 282 24.70 3.09 -8.20
N LYS A 283 24.10 3.42 -7.05
CA LYS A 283 24.73 4.21 -6.00
C LYS A 283 24.48 3.48 -4.69
N PRO A 284 25.49 2.83 -4.08
CA PRO A 284 25.31 2.04 -2.87
C PRO A 284 24.57 2.82 -1.78
N GLY A 285 23.56 2.19 -1.16
CA GLY A 285 22.72 2.81 -0.14
C GLY A 285 21.60 3.71 -0.66
N LEU A 286 21.61 4.11 -1.94
CA LEU A 286 20.58 4.96 -2.55
C LEU A 286 19.85 4.26 -3.71
N TYR A 287 20.59 3.76 -4.71
CA TYR A 287 20.08 3.04 -5.88
C TYR A 287 20.81 1.70 -5.98
N GLU A 288 20.11 0.62 -5.71
CA GLU A 288 20.64 -0.74 -5.77
C GLU A 288 19.82 -1.58 -6.72
N TYR A 289 20.43 -2.64 -7.26
CA TYR A 289 19.68 -3.67 -7.94
C TYR A 289 20.01 -5.05 -7.36
N ARG A 290 19.07 -5.97 -7.48
CA ARG A 290 19.22 -7.35 -7.03
C ARG A 290 18.76 -8.29 -8.11
N ILE A 291 19.65 -9.19 -8.54
CA ILE A 291 19.27 -10.26 -9.45
C ILE A 291 18.68 -11.40 -8.61
N VAL A 292 17.53 -11.91 -9.03
CA VAL A 292 16.88 -13.10 -8.46
C VAL A 292 16.67 -14.06 -9.61
N ARG A 293 17.52 -15.08 -9.69
CA ARG A 293 17.41 -16.12 -10.71
C ARG A 293 16.37 -17.15 -10.27
N THR A 294 15.68 -17.72 -11.23
CA THR A 294 14.74 -18.81 -11.00
C THR A 294 15.51 -20.05 -10.53
N SER A 295 15.55 -20.32 -9.23
CA SER A 295 16.03 -21.61 -8.71
C SER A 295 14.88 -22.63 -8.84
N SER A 296 15.11 -23.69 -9.60
CA SER A 296 14.07 -24.56 -10.19
C SER A 296 13.45 -25.60 -9.25
N SER A 297 13.58 -25.50 -7.91
CA SER A 297 13.14 -26.62 -7.04
C SER A 297 12.58 -26.28 -5.65
N GLU A 298 12.77 -25.09 -5.08
CA GLU A 298 12.42 -24.86 -3.67
C GLU A 298 11.13 -24.05 -3.44
N VAL A 299 10.64 -23.31 -4.44
CA VAL A 299 9.47 -22.46 -4.24
C VAL A 299 8.19 -23.20 -4.60
N PRO A 300 7.19 -23.29 -3.69
CA PRO A 300 5.92 -23.95 -3.97
C PRO A 300 5.23 -23.34 -5.19
N LYS A 301 4.59 -24.17 -6.02
CA LYS A 301 3.78 -23.69 -7.16
C LYS A 301 2.50 -23.03 -6.64
N LEU A 302 2.49 -21.71 -6.60
CA LEU A 302 1.38 -20.93 -6.05
C LEU A 302 0.16 -20.94 -6.97
N GLU A 303 0.36 -21.23 -8.26
CA GLU A 303 -0.70 -21.25 -9.26
C GLU A 303 -1.77 -22.31 -8.98
N GLY A 304 -1.41 -23.40 -8.31
CA GLY A 304 -2.36 -24.43 -7.89
C GLY A 304 -3.07 -24.15 -6.56
N ILE A 305 -2.60 -23.15 -5.80
CA ILE A 305 -3.14 -22.79 -4.48
C ILE A 305 -3.97 -21.50 -4.58
N PHE A 306 -3.51 -20.54 -5.38
CA PHE A 306 -4.16 -19.26 -5.66
C PHE A 306 -4.38 -19.09 -7.17
N PRO A 307 -5.20 -19.95 -7.81
CA PRO A 307 -5.43 -19.92 -9.25
C PRO A 307 -6.05 -18.60 -9.73
N LYS A 308 -6.95 -17.98 -8.96
CA LYS A 308 -7.62 -16.73 -9.33
C LYS A 308 -6.66 -15.55 -9.27
N ILE A 309 -5.85 -15.42 -8.22
CA ILE A 309 -4.76 -14.43 -8.16
C ILE A 309 -3.77 -14.66 -9.32
N SER A 310 -3.47 -15.92 -9.64
CA SER A 310 -2.59 -16.24 -10.77
C SER A 310 -3.19 -15.80 -12.11
N ALA A 311 -4.51 -15.92 -12.29
CA ALA A 311 -5.22 -15.42 -13.45
C ALA A 311 -5.25 -13.88 -13.49
N LEU A 312 -5.56 -13.24 -12.36
CA LEU A 312 -5.52 -11.79 -12.17
C LEU A 312 -4.16 -11.23 -12.58
N ALA A 313 -3.07 -11.84 -12.12
CA ALA A 313 -1.69 -11.48 -12.42
C ALA A 313 -1.22 -11.87 -13.85
N GLY A 314 -2.04 -12.60 -14.61
CA GLY A 314 -1.72 -13.04 -15.96
C GLY A 314 -0.65 -14.14 -16.05
N PHE A 315 -0.55 -14.97 -15.01
CA PHE A 315 0.23 -16.23 -14.99
C PHE A 315 -0.62 -17.46 -15.32
N ALA A 316 -1.93 -17.39 -15.07
CA ALA A 316 -2.91 -18.41 -15.45
C ALA A 316 -3.96 -17.82 -16.41
N LYS A 317 -4.74 -18.69 -17.06
CA LYS A 317 -5.92 -18.30 -17.83
C LYS A 317 -7.17 -18.64 -17.01
N ASP A 318 -8.02 -17.65 -16.82
CA ASP A 318 -9.38 -17.79 -16.32
C ASP A 318 -10.21 -16.73 -17.05
N GLU A 319 -11.31 -17.13 -17.67
CA GLU A 319 -12.15 -16.22 -18.46
C GLU A 319 -12.98 -15.28 -17.58
N ARG A 320 -13.23 -15.66 -16.32
CA ARG A 320 -14.04 -14.86 -15.38
C ARG A 320 -13.21 -13.82 -14.66
N VAL A 321 -11.92 -14.10 -14.47
CA VAL A 321 -11.02 -13.19 -13.75
C VAL A 321 -10.32 -12.27 -14.76
N PRO A 322 -10.62 -10.96 -14.75
CA PRO A 322 -9.92 -10.02 -15.61
C PRO A 322 -8.47 -9.88 -15.14
N ARG A 323 -7.64 -9.41 -16.05
CA ARG A 323 -6.24 -9.08 -15.76
C ARG A 323 -6.14 -7.79 -14.93
N GLY A 324 -5.26 -7.78 -13.94
CA GLY A 324 -5.24 -6.71 -12.95
C GLY A 324 -4.09 -6.77 -11.95
N TRP A 325 -4.24 -6.08 -10.83
CA TRP A 325 -3.27 -6.03 -9.75
C TRP A 325 -3.95 -5.85 -8.40
N ILE A 326 -3.17 -6.07 -7.33
CA ILE A 326 -3.63 -5.91 -5.95
C ILE A 326 -2.91 -4.70 -5.37
N THR A 327 -3.65 -3.75 -4.82
CA THR A 327 -3.10 -2.62 -4.07
C THR A 327 -3.50 -2.76 -2.60
N TYR A 328 -2.55 -2.62 -1.67
CA TYR A 328 -2.83 -2.53 -0.24
C TYR A 328 -2.10 -1.33 0.34
N GLU A 329 -2.85 -0.36 0.85
CA GLU A 329 -2.35 0.91 1.34
C GLU A 329 -3.24 1.39 2.50
N ASP A 330 -2.64 1.83 3.61
CA ASP A 330 -3.34 2.41 4.76
C ASP A 330 -4.53 1.57 5.28
N GLY A 331 -4.38 0.25 5.28
CA GLY A 331 -5.44 -0.67 5.73
C GLY A 331 -6.56 -0.87 4.72
N VAL A 332 -6.41 -0.38 3.49
CA VAL A 332 -7.36 -0.54 2.40
C VAL A 332 -6.77 -1.47 1.35
N LEU A 333 -7.39 -2.64 1.20
CA LEU A 333 -7.12 -3.58 0.12
C LEU A 333 -7.99 -3.21 -1.09
N ARG A 334 -7.39 -3.17 -2.27
CA ARG A 334 -8.08 -2.96 -3.55
C ARG A 334 -7.64 -4.04 -4.53
N VAL A 335 -8.59 -4.63 -5.23
CA VAL A 335 -8.34 -5.48 -6.39
C VAL A 335 -8.73 -4.67 -7.61
N VAL A 336 -7.77 -4.43 -8.49
CA VAL A 336 -7.91 -3.50 -9.60
C VAL A 336 -7.76 -4.24 -10.92
N GLN A 337 -8.58 -3.92 -11.92
CA GLN A 337 -8.51 -4.46 -13.27
C GLN A 337 -7.94 -3.47 -14.29
N GLY A 338 -7.42 -3.99 -15.39
CA GLY A 338 -7.01 -3.20 -16.54
C GLY A 338 -5.57 -2.72 -16.48
N GLN A 339 -5.32 -1.46 -16.85
CA GLN A 339 -3.99 -0.86 -16.87
C GLN A 339 -3.88 0.27 -15.85
N GLY A 340 -2.70 0.36 -15.22
CA GLY A 340 -2.38 1.47 -14.33
C GLY A 340 -2.01 2.76 -15.08
N SER A 341 -1.79 3.81 -14.30
CA SER A 341 -1.43 5.13 -14.79
C SER A 341 -0.10 5.14 -15.56
N PRO A 342 0.09 6.07 -16.52
CA PRO A 342 1.39 6.24 -17.17
C PRO A 342 2.45 6.66 -16.14
N PRO A 343 3.71 6.21 -16.30
CA PRO A 343 4.81 6.67 -15.47
C PRO A 343 5.03 8.17 -15.67
N SER A 344 5.39 8.87 -14.59
CA SER A 344 5.82 10.26 -14.65
C SER A 344 7.18 10.36 -15.34
N SER A 345 7.35 11.31 -16.27
CA SER A 345 8.58 11.50 -17.05
C SER A 345 9.80 11.89 -16.22
N ASP A 346 9.57 12.44 -15.03
CA ASP A 346 10.59 13.15 -14.25
C ASP A 346 11.28 12.24 -13.21
N ARG A 347 10.89 10.96 -13.17
CA ARG A 347 11.43 10.00 -12.22
C ARG A 347 12.84 9.53 -12.63
N PRO A 348 13.75 9.33 -11.67
CA PRO A 348 15.06 8.75 -11.96
C PRO A 348 14.92 7.39 -12.64
N LYS A 349 15.34 7.32 -13.90
CA LYS A 349 15.28 6.09 -14.71
C LYS A 349 16.07 4.97 -14.03
N TYR A 350 15.59 3.73 -14.19
CA TYR A 350 16.26 2.53 -13.67
C TYR A 350 16.38 2.48 -12.14
N SER A 351 15.60 3.30 -11.46
CA SER A 351 15.40 3.22 -10.01
C SER A 351 14.00 2.70 -9.72
N ALA A 352 13.74 2.33 -8.47
CA ALA A 352 12.37 2.03 -8.02
C ALA A 352 11.41 3.23 -8.13
N PHE A 353 11.91 4.46 -8.27
CA PHE A 353 11.07 5.64 -8.49
C PHE A 353 10.47 5.68 -9.90
N ASP A 354 11.06 4.96 -10.87
CA ASP A 354 10.53 4.80 -12.23
C ASP A 354 9.16 4.08 -12.21
N GLY A 355 8.89 3.27 -11.19
CA GLY A 355 7.60 2.60 -10.97
C GLY A 355 6.61 3.37 -10.10
N ASP A 356 6.99 4.51 -9.53
CA ASP A 356 6.14 5.24 -8.57
C ASP A 356 4.86 5.77 -9.23
N GLY A 357 3.71 5.51 -8.61
CA GLY A 357 2.39 5.93 -9.10
C GLY A 357 1.83 5.14 -10.29
N VAL A 358 2.60 4.26 -10.92
CA VAL A 358 2.17 3.47 -12.10
C VAL A 358 1.06 2.48 -11.74
N HIS A 359 1.00 2.02 -10.49
CA HIS A 359 -0.02 1.09 -10.00
C HIS A 359 -1.24 1.78 -9.36
N LYS A 360 -1.32 3.11 -9.44
CA LYS A 360 -2.56 3.78 -9.07
C LYS A 360 -3.63 3.44 -10.11
N PRO A 361 -4.87 3.10 -9.69
CA PRO A 361 -5.97 2.93 -10.62
C PRO A 361 -6.15 4.24 -11.41
N ALA A 362 -6.24 4.13 -12.74
CA ALA A 362 -6.44 5.31 -13.60
C ALA A 362 -7.81 5.98 -13.34
N ALA A 363 -8.79 5.20 -12.87
CA ALA A 363 -10.11 5.66 -12.47
C ALA A 363 -10.76 4.65 -11.51
N ASP A 364 -11.76 5.11 -10.75
CA ASP A 364 -12.46 4.30 -9.74
C ASP A 364 -13.21 3.11 -10.37
N ASP A 365 -13.62 3.20 -11.63
CA ASP A 365 -14.29 2.12 -12.39
C ASP A 365 -13.39 0.89 -12.62
N LYS A 366 -12.09 1.01 -12.37
CA LYS A 366 -11.12 -0.09 -12.44
C LYS A 366 -11.03 -0.88 -11.14
N ILE A 367 -11.60 -0.42 -10.05
CA ILE A 367 -11.58 -1.12 -8.77
C ILE A 367 -12.68 -2.18 -8.78
N LEU A 368 -12.31 -3.45 -8.88
CA LEU A 368 -13.25 -4.58 -8.79
C LEU A 368 -13.77 -4.75 -7.38
N PHE A 369 -12.84 -4.69 -6.42
CA PHE A 369 -13.13 -4.85 -5.00
C PHE A 369 -12.32 -3.85 -4.21
N ARG A 370 -12.92 -3.34 -3.14
CA ARG A 370 -12.25 -2.57 -2.11
C ARG A 370 -12.62 -3.17 -0.76
N ILE A 371 -11.69 -3.23 0.18
CA ILE A 371 -11.97 -3.70 1.53
C ILE A 371 -11.16 -2.82 2.48
N ASP A 372 -11.86 -2.12 3.37
CA ASP A 372 -11.23 -1.38 4.47
C ASP A 372 -10.99 -2.35 5.63
N LYS A 373 -9.94 -3.17 5.50
CA LYS A 373 -9.53 -4.17 6.48
C LYS A 373 -8.02 -4.20 6.59
N LYS A 374 -7.52 -4.03 7.81
CA LYS A 374 -6.10 -4.19 8.13
C LYS A 374 -5.71 -5.67 8.00
N MET A 375 -4.87 -5.98 7.02
CA MET A 375 -4.29 -7.31 6.82
C MET A 375 -3.15 -7.51 7.82
N GLY A 376 -3.21 -8.61 8.57
CA GLY A 376 -2.20 -9.01 9.55
C GLY A 376 -1.06 -9.84 8.97
N SER A 377 -1.22 -10.38 7.75
CA SER A 377 -0.21 -11.20 7.08
C SER A 377 -0.37 -11.20 5.56
N LEU A 378 0.69 -11.63 4.85
CA LEU A 378 0.65 -11.92 3.42
C LEU A 378 -0.32 -13.06 3.12
N GLN A 379 -0.39 -14.07 4.00
CA GLN A 379 -1.33 -15.18 3.89
C GLN A 379 -2.78 -14.68 3.88
N GLU A 380 -3.14 -13.83 4.85
CA GLU A 380 -4.49 -13.26 4.95
C GLU A 380 -4.84 -12.40 3.74
N LEU A 381 -3.89 -11.61 3.24
CA LEU A 381 -4.08 -10.80 2.04
C LEU A 381 -4.39 -11.69 0.83
N PHE A 382 -3.60 -12.73 0.60
CA PHE A 382 -3.81 -13.65 -0.53
C PHE A 382 -5.12 -14.43 -0.40
N CYS A 383 -5.46 -14.93 0.80
CA CYS A 383 -6.72 -15.65 0.98
C CYS A 383 -7.93 -14.73 0.76
N SER A 384 -7.86 -13.49 1.24
CA SER A 384 -8.93 -12.51 1.07
C SER A 384 -9.14 -12.16 -0.41
N VAL A 385 -8.05 -11.92 -1.17
CA VAL A 385 -8.16 -11.59 -2.59
C VAL A 385 -8.63 -12.78 -3.40
N GLU A 386 -8.09 -13.98 -3.17
CA GLU A 386 -8.50 -15.18 -3.87
C GLU A 386 -10.01 -15.44 -3.66
N GLY A 387 -10.48 -15.34 -2.41
CA GLY A 387 -11.90 -15.49 -2.08
C GLY A 387 -12.81 -14.44 -2.71
N LEU A 388 -12.35 -13.19 -2.86
CA LEU A 388 -13.08 -12.16 -3.61
C LEU A 388 -13.17 -12.50 -5.10
N LEU A 389 -12.06 -12.94 -5.70
CA LEU A 389 -12.02 -13.28 -7.12
C LEU A 389 -12.83 -14.52 -7.46
N GLU A 390 -13.08 -15.42 -6.50
CA GLU A 390 -13.99 -16.55 -6.65
C GLU A 390 -15.46 -16.13 -6.83
N THR A 391 -15.85 -14.90 -6.45
CA THR A 391 -17.23 -14.42 -6.62
C THR A 391 -17.51 -13.80 -7.99
N LEU A 392 -16.51 -13.68 -8.86
CA LEU A 392 -16.65 -13.28 -10.26
C LEU A 392 -17.08 -14.46 -11.13
#